data_AF-A0A391NZN9-F1
#
_entry.id   AF-A0A391NZN9-F1
#
_cell.length_a   1.000
_cell.length_b   1.000
_cell.length_c   1.000
_cell.angle_alpha   90.00
_cell.angle_beta   90.00
_cell.angle_gamma   90.00
#
_symmetry.space_group_name_H-M   'P 1'
#
loop_
_entity.id
_entity.type
_entity.pdbx_description
1 polymer ?
#
loop_
_entity_poly.entity_id
_entity_poly.type
_entity_poly.pdbx_seq_one_letter_code
_entity_poly.pdbx_strand_id
1 'polypeptide(L)'
;MNARLREMLRNHRGLSIERRIKAVYWWCYMHSPKPLPLSEIIKVMPTDQSITAIYQRMNEKHRLEKTLSIWGDAIVWSDLHKKDKTFVEWD
;
A
#
# COMPACT_ATOMS: atom_id res chain seq x y z
N MET A 1 3.50 -19.63 4.92
CA MET A 1 4.23 -18.43 4.46
C MET A 1 4.05 -17.26 5.42
N ASN A 2 2.83 -16.73 5.61
CA ASN A 2 2.57 -15.54 6.42
C ASN A 2 3.00 -15.64 7.90
N ALA A 3 2.88 -16.81 8.54
CA ALA A 3 3.34 -17.00 9.92
C ALA A 3 4.87 -16.80 10.04
N ARG A 4 5.65 -17.38 9.12
CA ARG A 4 7.12 -17.28 9.10
C ARG A 4 7.59 -15.84 8.84
N LEU A 5 6.91 -15.11 7.95
CA LEU A 5 7.21 -13.70 7.70
C LEU A 5 6.94 -12.82 8.94
N ARG A 6 5.84 -13.08 9.66
CA ARG A 6 5.53 -12.36 10.90
C ARG A 6 6.56 -12.65 12.00
N GLU A 7 6.98 -13.90 12.14
CA GLU A 7 8.04 -14.29 13.06
C GLU A 7 9.38 -13.61 12.71
N MET A 8 9.76 -13.63 11.43
CA MET A 8 10.96 -12.94 10.95
C MET A 8 10.91 -11.44 11.29
N LEU A 9 9.80 -10.76 11.04
CA LEU A 9 9.62 -9.35 11.38
C LEU A 9 9.67 -9.08 12.88
N ARG A 10 9.14 -9.98 13.73
CA ARG A 10 9.25 -9.87 15.19
C ARG A 10 10.70 -9.94 15.66
N ASN A 11 11.48 -10.86 15.10
CA ASN A 11 12.90 -11.03 15.44
C ASN A 11 13.75 -9.84 14.98
N HIS A 12 13.29 -9.08 13.98
CA HIS A 12 13.98 -7.89 13.44
C HIS A 12 13.33 -6.56 13.86
N ARG A 13 12.52 -6.54 14.93
CA ARG A 13 11.78 -5.32 15.36
C ARG A 13 12.65 -4.10 15.65
N GLY A 14 13.91 -4.30 16.03
CA GLY A 14 14.88 -3.23 16.33
C GLY A 14 15.58 -2.65 15.12
N LEU A 15 15.32 -3.17 13.91
CA LEU A 15 15.86 -2.62 12.68
C LEU A 15 14.97 -1.51 12.12
N SER A 16 15.58 -0.60 11.36
CA SER A 16 14.83 0.39 10.58
C SER A 16 13.86 -0.28 9.62
N ILE A 17 12.81 0.44 9.23
CA ILE A 17 11.77 -0.10 8.35
C ILE A 17 12.33 -0.57 7.00
N GLU A 18 13.31 0.15 6.45
CA GLU A 18 13.99 -0.18 5.19
C GLU A 18 14.74 -1.51 5.32
N ARG A 19 15.48 -1.69 6.43
CA ARG A 19 16.20 -2.93 6.72
C ARG A 19 15.24 -4.12 6.91
N ARG A 20 14.10 -3.90 7.57
CA ARG A 20 13.06 -4.94 7.71
C ARG A 20 12.42 -5.30 6.37
N ILE A 21 12.14 -4.32 5.50
CA ILE A 21 11.62 -4.57 4.15
C ILE A 21 12.65 -5.39 3.34
N LYS A 22 13.91 -4.99 3.35
CA LYS A 22 14.99 -5.75 2.69
C LYS A 22 15.11 -7.17 3.26
N ALA A 23 14.99 -7.35 4.57
CA ALA A 23 14.98 -8.68 5.19
C ALA A 23 13.79 -9.54 4.71
N VAL A 24 12.60 -8.96 4.52
CA VAL A 24 11.44 -9.68 3.92
C VAL A 24 11.77 -10.13 2.50
N TYR A 25 12.27 -9.24 1.65
CA TYR A 25 12.64 -9.59 0.27
C TYR A 25 13.69 -10.69 0.24
N TRP A 26 14.73 -10.60 1.08
CA TRP A 26 15.77 -11.61 1.20
C TRP A 26 15.20 -12.96 1.67
N TRP A 27 14.32 -12.94 2.67
CA TRP A 27 13.66 -14.15 3.15
C TRP A 27 12.85 -14.82 2.04
N CYS A 28 12.06 -14.04 1.29
CA CYS A 28 11.29 -14.54 0.15
C CYS A 28 12.19 -15.12 -0.94
N TYR A 29 13.33 -14.47 -1.23
CA TYR A 29 14.32 -14.98 -2.17
C TYR A 29 14.86 -16.35 -1.74
N MET A 30 15.33 -16.48 -0.49
CA MET A 30 15.91 -17.72 0.05
C MET A 30 14.91 -18.88 0.12
N HIS A 31 13.61 -18.58 0.18
CA HIS A 31 12.54 -19.58 0.28
C HIS A 31 11.74 -19.74 -1.02
N SER A 32 12.19 -19.13 -2.12
CA SER A 32 11.59 -19.33 -3.44
C SER A 32 12.01 -20.69 -4.00
N PRO A 33 11.09 -21.50 -4.56
CA PRO A 33 11.45 -22.76 -5.21
C PRO A 33 12.32 -22.56 -6.46
N LYS A 34 12.30 -21.36 -7.04
CA LYS A 34 13.11 -20.96 -8.22
C LYS A 34 13.70 -19.57 -7.96
N PRO A 35 14.79 -19.47 -7.19
CA PRO A 35 15.44 -18.20 -6.94
C PRO A 35 16.02 -17.62 -8.24
N LEU A 36 15.95 -16.31 -8.39
CA LEU A 36 16.64 -15.61 -9.47
C LEU A 36 18.17 -15.76 -9.31
N PRO A 37 18.95 -15.71 -10.40
CA PRO A 37 20.40 -15.63 -10.31
C PRO A 37 20.83 -14.41 -9.49
N LEU A 38 21.97 -14.49 -8.81
CA LEU A 38 22.45 -13.42 -7.94
C LEU A 38 22.59 -12.07 -8.66
N SER A 39 23.02 -12.09 -9.94
CA SER A 39 23.11 -10.91 -10.80
C SER A 39 21.76 -10.24 -11.07
N GLU A 40 20.67 -10.99 -11.07
CA GLU A 40 19.32 -10.48 -11.32
C GLU A 40 18.65 -10.00 -10.02
N ILE A 41 18.93 -10.64 -8.88
CA ILE A 41 18.38 -10.21 -7.57
C ILE A 41 18.77 -8.77 -7.27
N ILE A 42 20.03 -8.39 -7.54
CA ILE A 42 20.53 -7.04 -7.27
C ILE A 42 19.69 -5.99 -7.99
N LYS A 43 19.14 -6.31 -9.17
CA LYS A 43 18.31 -5.40 -9.96
C LYS A 43 16.88 -5.28 -9.42
N VAL A 44 16.35 -6.33 -8.80
CA VAL A 44 14.96 -6.37 -8.30
C VAL A 44 14.83 -6.07 -6.82
N MET A 45 15.92 -6.14 -6.06
CA MET A 45 15.93 -5.83 -4.63
C MET A 45 15.59 -4.35 -4.42
N PRO A 46 14.70 -4.01 -3.46
CA PRO A 46 14.35 -2.62 -3.22
C PRO A 46 15.55 -1.83 -2.70
N THR A 47 15.80 -0.69 -3.32
CA THR A 47 16.76 0.32 -2.85
C THR A 47 16.11 1.23 -1.82
N ASP A 48 16.90 1.90 -0.99
CA ASP A 48 16.36 2.84 0.01
C ASP A 48 15.58 3.97 -0.66
N GLN A 49 16.02 4.41 -1.85
CA GLN A 49 15.30 5.38 -2.68
C GLN A 49 13.93 4.85 -3.14
N SER A 50 13.87 3.60 -3.63
CA SER A 50 12.58 3.00 -4.04
C SER A 50 11.62 2.82 -2.87
N ILE A 51 12.15 2.46 -1.68
CA ILE A 51 11.35 2.31 -0.47
C ILE A 51 10.78 3.68 -0.06
N THR A 52 11.63 4.70 -0.05
CA THR A 52 11.24 6.08 0.25
C THR A 52 10.17 6.58 -0.71
N ALA A 53 10.35 6.36 -2.02
CA ALA A 53 9.40 6.78 -3.04
C ALA A 53 8.03 6.10 -2.87
N ILE A 54 8.00 4.81 -2.51
CA ILE A 54 6.74 4.10 -2.20
C ILE A 54 6.05 4.73 -0.99
N TYR A 55 6.80 5.02 0.09
CA TYR A 55 6.23 5.66 1.28
C TYR A 55 5.68 7.06 0.99
N GLN A 56 6.40 7.87 0.20
CA GLN A 56 5.94 9.20 -0.22
C GLN A 56 4.63 9.10 -1.00
N ARG A 57 4.57 8.20 -2.00
CA ARG A 57 3.35 7.98 -2.79
C ARG A 57 2.18 7.48 -1.94
N MET A 58 2.43 6.57 -1.01
CA MET A 58 1.39 6.09 -0.08
C MET A 58 0.88 7.20 0.82
N ASN A 59 1.77 8.04 1.35
CA ASN A 59 1.39 9.15 2.22
C ASN A 59 0.61 10.23 1.45
N GLU A 60 1.01 10.54 0.22
CA GLU A 60 0.26 11.43 -0.66
C GLU A 60 -1.15 10.91 -0.95
N LYS A 61 -1.26 9.62 -1.29
CA LYS A 61 -2.56 8.97 -1.48
C LYS A 61 -3.40 9.03 -0.20
N HIS A 62 -2.83 8.70 0.95
CA HIS A 62 -3.54 8.76 2.23
C HIS A 62 -3.99 10.19 2.57
N ARG A 63 -3.17 11.20 2.28
CA ARG A 63 -3.53 12.60 2.43
C ARG A 63 -4.72 12.97 1.53
N LEU A 64 -4.69 12.58 0.26
CA LEU A 64 -5.80 12.80 -0.68
C LEU A 64 -7.08 12.11 -0.21
N GLU A 65 -7.00 10.83 0.19
CA GLU A 65 -8.14 10.09 0.74
C GLU A 65 -8.69 10.76 2.01
N LYS A 66 -7.82 11.23 2.89
CA LYS A 66 -8.24 11.98 4.08
C LYS A 66 -8.92 13.28 3.71
N THR A 67 -8.40 14.05 2.76
CA THR A 67 -9.05 15.27 2.24
C THR A 67 -10.42 14.97 1.63
N LEU A 68 -10.55 13.90 0.84
CA LEU A 68 -11.83 13.46 0.26
C LEU A 68 -12.80 12.92 1.33
N SER A 69 -12.30 12.37 2.43
CA SER A 69 -13.09 11.86 3.55
C SER A 69 -13.59 12.98 4.48
N ILE A 70 -13.15 14.23 4.31
CA ILE A 70 -13.79 15.40 4.96
C ILE A 70 -15.06 15.68 4.14
N TRP A 71 -16.16 15.09 4.58
CA TRP A 71 -17.47 15.14 3.92
C TRP A 71 -17.85 16.60 3.57
N GLY A 72 -17.97 16.91 2.28
CA GLY A 72 -18.47 18.20 1.77
C GLY A 72 -17.78 18.72 0.49
N ASP A 73 -16.52 18.37 0.23
CA ASP A 73 -15.72 18.98 -0.85
C ASP A 73 -15.50 18.09 -2.08
N ALA A 74 -15.90 16.82 -2.03
CA ALA A 74 -15.73 15.86 -3.13
C ALA A 74 -17.08 15.56 -3.81
N ILE A 75 -17.09 15.53 -5.16
CA ILE A 75 -18.26 15.10 -5.93
C ILE A 75 -18.62 13.67 -5.51
N VAL A 76 -19.80 13.49 -4.93
CA VAL A 76 -20.34 12.19 -4.52
C VAL A 76 -21.45 11.75 -5.47
N TRP A 77 -21.75 10.45 -5.50
CA TRP A 77 -22.79 9.88 -6.37
C TRP A 77 -24.15 10.60 -6.24
N SER A 78 -24.47 11.10 -5.05
CA SER A 78 -25.68 11.89 -4.81
C SER A 78 -25.74 13.20 -5.61
N ASP A 79 -24.61 13.81 -5.95
CA ASP A 79 -24.54 15.07 -6.71
C ASP A 79 -24.82 14.86 -8.20
N LEU A 80 -24.69 13.62 -8.68
CA LEU A 80 -24.96 13.24 -10.05
C LEU A 80 -26.44 12.91 -10.30
N HIS A 81 -27.26 12.85 -9.25
CA HIS A 81 -28.69 12.65 -9.39
C HIS A 81 -29.40 13.97 -9.67
N LYS A 82 -29.83 14.17 -10.91
CA LYS A 82 -30.94 15.09 -11.19
C LYS A 82 -32.20 14.50 -10.55
N LYS A 83 -32.71 15.13 -9.49
CA LYS A 83 -34.08 14.87 -9.03
C LYS A 83 -35.02 15.33 -10.14
N ASP A 84 -35.63 14.40 -10.85
CA ASP A 84 -36.80 14.71 -11.67
C ASP A 84 -37.90 15.21 -10.72
N LYS A 85 -38.40 16.43 -10.98
CA LYS A 85 -39.37 17.14 -10.14
C LYS A 85 -40.78 16.53 -10.15
N THR A 86 -40.92 15.25 -10.46
CA THR A 86 -42.21 14.57 -10.60
C THR A 86 -42.42 13.47 -9.57
N PHE A 87 -41.84 13.61 -8.38
CA PHE A 87 -42.36 12.89 -7.22
C PHE A 87 -43.54 13.66 -6.66
N VAL A 88 -44.73 13.34 -7.16
CA VAL A 88 -45.99 13.69 -6.50
C VAL A 88 -46.16 12.66 -5.39
N GLU A 89 -46.04 13.12 -4.16
CA GLU A 89 -46.44 12.38 -2.96
C GLU A 89 -47.93 12.05 -3.11
N TRP A 90 -48.24 10.77 -3.31
CA TRP A 90 -49.58 10.24 -3.17
C TRP A 90 -49.54 9.25 -2.01
N ASP A 91 -50.18 9.65 -0.91
CA ASP A 91 -50.59 8.94 0.32
C ASP A 91 -49.77 7.72 0.79
#